data_AF-A0A8J3DVL6-F1
#
_entry.id   AF-A0A8J3DVL6-F1
#
_cell.length_a   1.000
_cell.length_b   1.000
_cell.length_c   1.000
_cell.angle_alpha   90.00
_cell.angle_beta   90.00
_cell.angle_gamma   90.00
#
_symmetry.space_group_name_H-M   'P 1'
#
loop_
_entity.id
_entity.type
_entity.pdbx_description
1 polymer ?
#
loop_
_entity_poly.entity_id
_entity_poly.type
_entity_poly.pdbx_seq_one_letter_code
_entity_poly.pdbx_strand_id
1 'polypeptide(L)'
;MIKQLFSFAKPALGVVTALVMSASMMSAAQAITPEEIKAKGVAVVGVQMDQFPWGFINENGENDGYDVEVAKLIAEELGVKLQFERITGQNRIPLLTGGMVDFLVPSMTITPERAKVVQYVLPYSANDITVWAKTDADIKGNEDLGKFVIGVNRGSVFDPVLKKAAPEGTEIKRFDDDATTVQALLSGQVDAIVGSLTYGLVIEKTGNAEKYNRKYKLADNFQGMAVRKGEQEMLDFLNDFVTRRTADGSLDTLYKKWIGLDRPKLPTTLEGIDFTGKQ
;
A
#
# COMPACT_ATOMS: atom_id res chain seq x y z
N MET A 1 -39.00 -61.39 -52.32
CA MET A 1 -40.10 -62.01 -51.56
C MET A 1 -40.63 -60.99 -50.59
N ILE A 2 -41.91 -60.64 -50.76
CA ILE A 2 -42.67 -59.61 -50.04
C ILE A 2 -43.18 -60.19 -48.70
N LYS A 3 -43.21 -59.37 -47.64
CA LYS A 3 -44.20 -59.32 -46.53
C LYS A 3 -43.85 -58.09 -45.66
N GLN A 4 -44.57 -56.95 -45.77
CA GLN A 4 -45.78 -56.54 -45.02
C GLN A 4 -45.55 -56.56 -43.47
N LEU A 5 -45.78 -55.52 -42.65
CA LEU A 5 -46.95 -54.62 -42.54
C LEU A 5 -46.66 -53.29 -41.76
N PHE A 6 -47.53 -52.30 -42.03
CA PHE A 6 -47.87 -51.01 -41.39
C PHE A 6 -47.76 -50.94 -39.84
N SER A 7 -47.24 -49.88 -39.19
CA SER A 7 -47.69 -48.48 -38.99
C SER A 7 -47.83 -48.21 -37.48
N PHE A 8 -47.18 -47.18 -36.94
CA PHE A 8 -47.82 -45.99 -36.36
C PHE A 8 -46.76 -45.10 -35.69
N ALA A 9 -46.82 -43.81 -36.03
CA ALA A 9 -45.91 -42.75 -35.60
C ALA A 9 -46.18 -42.26 -34.17
N LYS A 10 -45.12 -41.76 -33.51
CA LYS A 10 -45.16 -40.63 -32.57
C LYS A 10 -43.91 -39.77 -32.77
N PRO A 11 -44.01 -38.43 -32.83
CA PRO A 11 -42.86 -37.56 -33.06
C PRO A 11 -42.06 -37.41 -31.76
N ALA A 12 -40.77 -37.70 -31.79
CA ALA A 12 -39.86 -37.42 -30.69
C ALA A 12 -39.44 -35.94 -30.75
N LEU A 13 -39.67 -35.28 -29.62
CA LEU A 13 -39.41 -33.90 -29.27
C LEU A 13 -37.97 -33.48 -29.61
N GLY A 14 -37.82 -32.38 -30.36
CA GLY A 14 -36.52 -31.80 -30.68
C GLY A 14 -35.81 -31.27 -29.43
N VAL A 15 -34.58 -31.72 -29.21
CA VAL A 15 -33.69 -31.20 -28.16
C VAL A 15 -33.08 -29.91 -28.66
N VAL A 16 -33.49 -28.79 -28.06
CA VAL A 16 -32.81 -27.49 -28.20
C VAL A 16 -31.59 -27.52 -27.28
N THR A 17 -30.40 -27.63 -27.85
CA THR A 17 -29.14 -27.55 -27.11
C THR A 17 -28.89 -26.08 -26.75
N ALA A 18 -29.24 -25.69 -25.53
CA ALA A 18 -28.91 -24.37 -24.99
C ALA A 18 -27.41 -24.36 -24.60
N LEU A 19 -26.65 -23.52 -25.32
CA LEU A 19 -25.25 -23.21 -25.02
C LEU A 19 -25.20 -22.39 -23.71
N VAL A 20 -24.86 -23.03 -22.60
CA VAL A 20 -24.62 -22.33 -21.33
C VAL A 20 -23.25 -21.67 -21.41
N MET A 21 -23.22 -20.38 -21.74
CA MET A 21 -22.06 -19.52 -21.46
C MET A 21 -21.99 -19.31 -19.95
N SER A 22 -21.11 -20.06 -19.28
CA SER A 22 -20.72 -19.79 -17.90
C SER A 22 -19.93 -18.48 -17.86
N ALA A 23 -20.64 -17.37 -17.65
CA ALA A 23 -20.02 -16.15 -17.17
C ALA A 23 -19.59 -16.39 -15.72
N SER A 24 -18.31 -16.67 -15.51
CA SER A 24 -17.68 -16.66 -14.18
C SER A 24 -17.78 -15.25 -13.64
N MET A 25 -18.83 -14.98 -12.87
CA MET A 25 -18.88 -13.80 -12.01
C MET A 25 -17.69 -13.90 -11.07
N MET A 26 -16.72 -13.01 -11.24
CA MET A 26 -15.63 -12.82 -10.30
C MET A 26 -16.27 -12.24 -9.04
N SER A 27 -16.73 -13.11 -8.14
CA SER A 27 -17.22 -12.71 -6.82
C SER A 27 -16.11 -11.91 -6.15
N ALA A 28 -16.45 -10.75 -5.59
CA ALA A 28 -15.55 -10.09 -4.65
C ALA A 28 -15.08 -11.13 -3.63
N ALA A 29 -13.77 -11.15 -3.34
CA ALA A 29 -13.21 -12.08 -2.37
C ALA A 29 -13.97 -11.92 -1.05
N GLN A 30 -14.37 -13.04 -0.46
CA GLN A 30 -15.13 -13.05 0.79
C GLN A 30 -14.28 -12.43 1.91
N ALA A 31 -14.93 -11.67 2.79
CA ALA A 31 -14.32 -11.14 4.00
C ALA A 31 -13.64 -12.28 4.79
N ILE A 32 -12.41 -12.08 5.23
CA ILE A 32 -11.64 -13.03 6.05
C ILE A 32 -11.62 -12.60 7.52
N THR A 33 -11.64 -13.57 8.45
CA THR A 33 -11.50 -13.33 9.89
C THR A 33 -10.14 -13.79 10.43
N PRO A 34 -9.72 -13.34 11.64
CA PRO A 34 -8.50 -13.86 12.28
C PRO A 34 -8.54 -15.38 12.47
N GLU A 35 -9.69 -15.93 12.81
CA GLU A 35 -9.93 -17.37 13.02
C GLU A 35 -9.77 -18.16 11.72
N GLU A 36 -10.21 -17.62 10.59
CA GLU A 36 -10.01 -18.22 9.27
C GLU A 36 -8.53 -18.19 8.85
N ILE A 37 -7.82 -17.09 9.12
CA ILE A 37 -6.36 -17.03 8.91
C ILE A 37 -5.65 -18.06 9.79
N LYS A 38 -6.03 -18.18 11.06
CA LYS A 38 -5.53 -19.21 11.99
C LYS A 38 -5.77 -20.62 11.46
N ALA A 39 -6.98 -20.90 10.99
CA ALA A 39 -7.33 -22.20 10.41
C ALA A 39 -6.54 -22.51 9.13
N LYS A 40 -6.27 -21.48 8.28
CA LYS A 40 -5.40 -21.60 7.10
C LYS A 40 -3.93 -21.84 7.47
N GLY A 41 -3.51 -21.43 8.66
CA GLY A 41 -2.14 -21.61 9.18
C GLY A 41 -1.09 -20.70 8.51
N VAL A 42 -1.51 -19.77 7.65
CA VAL A 42 -0.65 -18.79 7.00
C VAL A 42 -1.39 -17.46 6.80
N ALA A 43 -0.73 -16.35 7.10
CA ALA A 43 -1.16 -15.00 6.73
C ALA A 43 -0.38 -14.54 5.50
N VAL A 44 -1.09 -14.18 4.42
CA VAL A 44 -0.52 -13.58 3.21
C VAL A 44 -0.62 -12.06 3.35
N VAL A 45 0.50 -11.38 3.54
CA VAL A 45 0.54 -9.95 3.86
C VAL A 45 1.19 -9.16 2.74
N GLY A 46 0.49 -8.13 2.25
CA GLY A 46 1.03 -7.21 1.25
C GLY A 46 1.96 -6.18 1.89
N VAL A 47 3.23 -6.17 1.49
CA VAL A 47 4.26 -5.23 1.96
C VAL A 47 5.04 -4.65 0.77
N GLN A 48 5.35 -3.35 0.82
CA GLN A 48 6.20 -2.73 -0.20
C GLN A 48 7.65 -3.12 0.05
N MET A 49 8.35 -3.67 -0.95
CA MET A 49 9.73 -4.18 -0.80
C MET A 49 10.78 -3.31 -1.50
N ASP A 50 10.40 -2.10 -1.90
CA ASP A 50 11.23 -1.11 -2.58
C ASP A 50 11.32 0.21 -1.79
N GLN A 51 10.89 0.21 -0.53
CA GLN A 51 10.69 1.40 0.27
C GLN A 51 11.55 1.35 1.54
N PHE A 52 12.87 1.36 1.39
CA PHE A 52 13.77 1.45 2.55
C PHE A 52 13.49 2.72 3.38
N PRO A 53 13.41 2.66 4.72
CA PRO A 53 13.59 1.50 5.62
C PRO A 53 12.27 0.80 6.05
N TRP A 54 11.15 1.08 5.39
CA TRP A 54 9.83 0.51 5.70
C TRP A 54 9.73 -0.95 5.31
N GLY A 55 10.00 -1.25 4.05
CA GLY A 55 10.09 -2.62 3.56
C GLY A 55 11.04 -2.69 2.38
N PHE A 56 12.00 -3.59 2.46
CA PHE A 56 13.04 -3.76 1.46
C PHE A 56 13.62 -5.19 1.51
N ILE A 57 14.39 -5.54 0.50
CA ILE A 57 15.19 -6.77 0.50
C ILE A 57 16.59 -6.42 1.02
N ASN A 58 17.01 -7.07 2.10
CA ASN A 58 18.33 -6.86 2.69
C ASN A 58 19.43 -7.59 1.88
N GLU A 59 20.68 -7.44 2.31
CA GLU A 59 21.85 -8.02 1.63
C GLU A 59 21.84 -9.56 1.58
N ASN A 60 21.10 -10.20 2.48
CA ASN A 60 20.91 -11.65 2.51
C ASN A 60 19.77 -12.13 1.59
N GLY A 61 19.08 -11.21 0.90
CA GLY A 61 17.93 -11.54 0.07
C GLY A 61 16.63 -11.73 0.85
N GLU A 62 16.57 -11.28 2.11
CA GLU A 62 15.41 -11.46 2.99
C GLU A 62 14.57 -10.17 3.07
N ASN A 63 13.26 -10.34 3.26
CA ASN A 63 12.37 -9.21 3.58
C ASN A 63 12.75 -8.62 4.93
N ASP A 64 12.95 -7.31 4.95
CA ASP A 64 13.36 -6.56 6.13
C ASP A 64 12.77 -5.15 6.18
N GLY A 65 12.83 -4.51 7.35
CA GLY A 65 12.29 -3.17 7.58
C GLY A 65 11.13 -3.10 8.57
N TYR A 66 10.68 -1.87 8.83
CA TYR A 66 9.64 -1.58 9.81
C TYR A 66 8.31 -2.32 9.54
N ASP A 67 7.80 -2.26 8.32
CA ASP A 67 6.53 -2.89 7.92
C ASP A 67 6.62 -4.41 7.95
N VAL A 68 7.79 -4.94 7.59
CA VAL A 68 8.09 -6.36 7.66
C VAL A 68 8.08 -6.84 9.11
N GLU A 69 8.69 -6.09 10.04
CA GLU A 69 8.68 -6.45 11.46
C GLU A 69 7.30 -6.30 12.11
N VAL A 70 6.53 -5.29 11.72
CA VAL A 70 5.13 -5.17 12.15
C VAL A 70 4.31 -6.38 11.66
N ALA A 71 4.46 -6.78 10.40
CA ALA A 71 3.79 -7.97 9.86
C ALA A 71 4.23 -9.27 10.56
N LYS A 72 5.51 -9.40 10.92
CA LYS A 72 6.02 -10.54 11.72
C LYS A 72 5.34 -10.60 13.09
N LEU A 73 5.21 -9.48 13.80
CA LEU A 73 4.52 -9.43 15.09
C LEU A 73 3.04 -9.80 14.98
N ILE A 74 2.36 -9.38 13.91
CA ILE A 74 0.96 -9.73 13.67
C ILE A 74 0.81 -11.25 13.43
N ALA A 75 1.67 -11.84 12.60
CA ALA A 75 1.64 -13.26 12.31
C ALA A 75 1.98 -14.13 13.54
N GLU A 76 2.91 -13.67 14.38
CA GLU A 76 3.24 -14.30 15.66
C GLU A 76 2.02 -14.32 16.59
N GLU A 77 1.28 -13.20 16.69
CA GLU A 77 0.10 -13.09 17.53
C GLU A 77 -1.08 -13.93 17.02
N LEU A 78 -1.19 -14.09 15.70
CA LEU A 78 -2.11 -15.03 15.06
C LEU A 78 -1.66 -16.48 15.22
N GLY A 79 -0.39 -16.76 15.56
CA GLY A 79 0.15 -18.12 15.66
C GLY A 79 0.26 -18.83 14.31
N VAL A 80 0.50 -18.09 13.22
CA VAL A 80 0.53 -18.61 11.85
C VAL A 80 1.86 -18.33 11.15
N LYS A 81 2.10 -19.02 10.03
CA LYS A 81 3.21 -18.68 9.15
C LYS A 81 2.95 -17.33 8.46
N LEU A 82 4.00 -16.57 8.22
CA LEU A 82 3.93 -15.35 7.43
C LEU A 82 4.39 -15.60 6.00
N GLN A 83 3.56 -15.24 5.04
CA GLN A 83 3.91 -15.17 3.62
C GLN A 83 3.81 -13.71 3.18
N PHE A 84 4.89 -13.16 2.64
CA PHE A 84 4.86 -11.83 2.07
C PHE A 84 4.44 -11.87 0.59
N GLU A 85 3.57 -10.95 0.21
CA GLU A 85 3.29 -10.63 -1.19
C GLU A 85 3.86 -9.25 -1.49
N ARG A 86 4.68 -9.15 -2.54
CA ARG A 86 5.27 -7.88 -2.95
C ARG A 86 4.21 -7.00 -3.59
N ILE A 87 4.07 -5.78 -3.09
CA ILE A 87 3.16 -4.79 -3.64
C ILE A 87 3.88 -3.51 -4.06
N THR A 88 3.20 -2.70 -4.85
CA THR A 88 3.55 -1.34 -5.24
C THR A 88 2.43 -0.38 -4.83
N GLY A 89 2.68 0.92 -4.90
CA GLY A 89 1.64 1.93 -4.70
C GLY A 89 0.42 1.74 -5.62
N GLN A 90 0.62 1.20 -6.82
CA GLN A 90 -0.41 1.01 -7.84
C GLN A 90 -1.26 -0.24 -7.62
N ASN A 91 -0.65 -1.37 -7.24
CA ASN A 91 -1.34 -2.66 -7.21
C ASN A 91 -1.85 -3.06 -5.80
N ARG A 92 -1.42 -2.41 -4.72
CA ARG A 92 -1.75 -2.83 -3.35
C ARG A 92 -3.25 -2.92 -3.06
N ILE A 93 -4.03 -1.92 -3.46
CA ILE A 93 -5.49 -1.93 -3.26
C ILE A 93 -6.14 -3.03 -4.13
N PRO A 94 -5.86 -3.12 -5.45
CA PRO A 94 -6.34 -4.24 -6.26
C PRO A 94 -5.98 -5.64 -5.73
N LEU A 95 -4.77 -5.85 -5.21
CA LEU A 95 -4.37 -7.13 -4.63
C LEU A 95 -5.14 -7.45 -3.35
N LEU A 96 -5.39 -6.44 -2.50
CA LEU A 96 -6.21 -6.60 -1.31
C LEU A 96 -7.67 -6.91 -1.66
N THR A 97 -8.29 -6.11 -2.52
CA THR A 97 -9.71 -6.28 -2.88
C THR A 97 -9.96 -7.51 -3.75
N GLY A 98 -8.95 -7.97 -4.49
CA GLY A 98 -8.95 -9.23 -5.24
C GLY A 98 -8.67 -10.47 -4.38
N GLY A 99 -8.37 -10.32 -3.09
CA GLY A 99 -8.11 -11.46 -2.19
C GLY A 99 -6.75 -12.13 -2.37
N MET A 100 -5.81 -11.49 -3.08
CA MET A 100 -4.44 -12.01 -3.26
C MET A 100 -3.60 -11.85 -1.98
N VAL A 101 -4.00 -10.92 -1.11
CA VAL A 101 -3.42 -10.73 0.23
C VAL A 101 -4.54 -10.67 1.26
N ASP A 102 -4.29 -11.18 2.46
CA ASP A 102 -5.25 -11.18 3.56
C ASP A 102 -5.42 -9.76 4.12
N PHE A 103 -4.31 -9.03 4.32
CA PHE A 103 -4.29 -7.61 4.72
C PHE A 103 -3.01 -6.89 4.25
N LEU A 104 -2.99 -5.57 4.38
CA LEU A 104 -1.90 -4.69 3.94
C LEU A 104 -1.15 -4.07 5.12
N VAL A 105 0.19 -4.11 5.07
CA VAL A 105 1.09 -3.36 5.96
C VAL A 105 2.13 -2.60 5.12
N PRO A 106 1.77 -1.50 4.42
CA PRO A 106 2.67 -0.93 3.42
C PRO A 106 2.92 0.57 3.62
N SER A 107 2.96 1.02 4.87
CA SER A 107 3.21 2.42 5.22
C SER A 107 2.35 3.38 4.39
N MET A 108 1.10 2.98 4.17
CA MET A 108 0.21 3.59 3.19
C MET A 108 -0.41 4.86 3.75
N THR A 109 -0.15 6.00 3.11
CA THR A 109 -0.82 7.27 3.44
C THR A 109 -2.33 7.08 3.49
N ILE A 110 -2.94 7.45 4.62
CA ILE A 110 -4.38 7.41 4.86
C ILE A 110 -5.03 8.57 4.11
N THR A 111 -6.06 8.29 3.31
CA THR A 111 -6.82 9.33 2.60
C THR A 111 -8.30 8.96 2.50
N PRO A 112 -9.21 9.96 2.48
CA PRO A 112 -10.64 9.71 2.29
C PRO A 112 -10.94 8.98 0.98
N GLU A 113 -10.20 9.28 -0.09
CA GLU A 113 -10.40 8.64 -1.40
C GLU A 113 -10.14 7.13 -1.34
N ARG A 114 -9.06 6.71 -0.67
CA ARG A 114 -8.79 5.28 -0.46
C ARG A 114 -9.75 4.65 0.53
N ALA A 115 -10.22 5.40 1.54
CA ALA A 115 -11.18 4.91 2.53
C ALA A 115 -12.55 4.55 1.91
N LYS A 116 -12.85 4.99 0.69
CA LYS A 116 -14.01 4.54 -0.08
C LYS A 116 -13.91 3.09 -0.55
N VAL A 117 -12.69 2.56 -0.74
CA VAL A 117 -12.44 1.24 -1.33
C VAL A 117 -11.81 0.24 -0.37
N VAL A 118 -11.11 0.71 0.67
CA VAL A 118 -10.51 -0.14 1.71
C VAL A 118 -10.92 0.34 3.10
N GLN A 119 -10.81 -0.54 4.08
CA GLN A 119 -11.01 -0.21 5.47
C GLN A 119 -9.66 0.00 6.15
N TYR A 120 -9.39 1.21 6.61
CA TYR A 120 -8.16 1.53 7.31
C TYR A 120 -8.23 1.06 8.76
N VAL A 121 -7.12 0.48 9.21
CA VAL A 121 -6.78 0.33 10.62
C VAL A 121 -6.29 1.68 11.14
N LEU A 122 -6.33 1.89 12.46
CA LEU A 122 -5.66 2.99 13.14
C LEU A 122 -4.22 3.19 12.60
N PRO A 123 -3.77 4.45 12.46
CA PRO A 123 -2.41 4.72 12.02
C PRO A 123 -1.40 4.09 12.97
N TYR A 124 -0.41 3.39 12.42
CA TYR A 124 0.65 2.72 13.19
C TYR A 124 1.99 3.45 13.07
N SER A 125 2.17 4.24 12.01
CA SER A 125 3.32 5.11 11.76
C SER A 125 2.89 6.42 11.11
N ALA A 126 3.82 7.38 11.06
CA ALA A 126 3.69 8.57 10.23
C ALA A 126 5.06 9.15 9.90
N ASN A 127 5.14 9.92 8.82
CA ASN A 127 6.30 10.75 8.50
C ASN A 127 5.82 12.06 7.82
N ASP A 128 6.72 12.74 7.11
CA ASP A 128 6.40 13.90 6.29
C ASP A 128 6.45 13.55 4.78
N ILE A 129 5.53 14.10 3.99
CA ILE A 129 5.73 14.28 2.55
C ILE A 129 6.68 15.48 2.40
N THR A 130 7.79 15.29 1.69
CA THR A 130 8.90 16.24 1.63
C THR A 130 9.40 16.45 0.22
N VAL A 131 9.93 17.65 -0.04
CA VAL A 131 10.65 17.98 -1.28
C VAL A 131 12.15 17.76 -1.05
N TRP A 132 12.78 17.00 -1.95
CA TRP A 132 14.23 16.76 -1.98
C TRP A 132 14.80 17.23 -3.31
N ALA A 133 15.94 17.91 -3.29
CA ALA A 133 16.62 18.39 -4.48
C ALA A 133 18.12 18.57 -4.20
N LYS A 134 18.89 18.99 -5.20
CA LYS A 134 20.30 19.35 -4.98
C LYS A 134 20.44 20.43 -3.92
N THR A 135 21.51 20.39 -3.13
CA THR A 135 21.74 21.33 -2.01
C THR A 135 21.68 22.79 -2.46
N ASP A 136 22.19 23.10 -3.64
CA ASP A 136 22.24 24.45 -4.24
C ASP A 136 20.96 24.89 -4.98
N ALA A 137 19.95 24.01 -5.14
CA ALA A 137 18.68 24.39 -5.74
C ALA A 137 17.90 25.38 -4.87
N ASP A 138 17.51 26.53 -5.45
CA ASP A 138 16.73 27.58 -4.79
C ASP A 138 15.22 27.23 -4.79
N ILE A 139 14.86 26.30 -3.90
CA ILE A 139 13.47 25.87 -3.66
C ILE A 139 13.14 26.17 -2.20
N LYS A 140 12.34 27.22 -1.97
CA LYS A 140 11.95 27.68 -0.62
C LYS A 140 10.48 27.41 -0.31
N GLY A 141 9.66 27.19 -1.33
CA GLY A 141 8.26 26.86 -1.17
C GLY A 141 7.63 26.32 -2.44
N ASN A 142 6.31 26.20 -2.41
CA ASN A 142 5.52 25.61 -3.49
C ASN A 142 5.69 26.37 -4.82
N GLU A 143 5.69 27.71 -4.79
CA GLU A 143 5.80 28.56 -5.98
C GLU A 143 7.09 28.33 -6.77
N ASP A 144 8.17 27.90 -6.11
CA ASP A 144 9.44 27.63 -6.79
C ASP A 144 9.40 26.34 -7.61
N LEU A 145 8.49 25.40 -7.31
CA LEU A 145 8.41 24.11 -7.98
C LEU A 145 8.13 24.23 -9.49
N GLY A 146 7.49 25.32 -9.93
CA GLY A 146 7.25 25.61 -11.35
C GLY A 146 8.52 25.83 -12.18
N LYS A 147 9.67 26.04 -11.54
CA LYS A 147 10.97 26.27 -12.20
C LYS A 147 11.74 24.97 -12.48
N PHE A 148 11.23 23.83 -12.02
CA PHE A 148 11.97 22.57 -11.96
C PHE A 148 11.16 21.41 -12.53
N VAL A 149 11.88 20.40 -13.02
CA VAL A 149 11.28 19.10 -13.34
C VAL A 149 11.19 18.28 -12.06
N ILE A 150 9.97 17.95 -11.63
CA ILE A 150 9.72 17.27 -10.37
C ILE A 150 9.39 15.79 -10.60
N GLY A 151 10.15 14.90 -9.96
CA GLY A 151 9.88 13.47 -9.93
C GLY A 151 8.95 13.05 -8.80
N VAL A 152 8.08 12.08 -9.08
CA VAL A 152 7.20 11.47 -8.08
C VAL A 152 6.87 10.02 -8.47
N ASN A 153 6.65 9.13 -7.51
CA ASN A 153 6.15 7.78 -7.83
C ASN A 153 4.64 7.80 -8.08
N ARG A 154 4.20 7.11 -9.13
CA ARG A 154 2.76 6.96 -9.43
C ARG A 154 2.09 5.99 -8.47
N GLY A 155 0.79 6.18 -8.23
CA GLY A 155 0.02 5.38 -7.27
C GLY A 155 0.23 5.77 -5.80
N SER A 156 1.16 6.67 -5.49
CA SER A 156 1.31 7.27 -4.16
C SER A 156 0.40 8.50 -4.00
N VAL A 157 0.26 8.97 -2.76
CA VAL A 157 -0.43 10.25 -2.47
C VAL A 157 0.45 11.46 -2.83
N PHE A 158 1.73 11.24 -3.11
CA PHE A 158 2.66 12.30 -3.40
C PHE A 158 2.31 13.02 -4.71
N ASP A 159 1.82 12.30 -5.74
CA ASP A 159 1.40 12.93 -7.01
C ASP A 159 0.21 13.89 -6.84
N PRO A 160 -0.94 13.50 -6.26
CA PRO A 160 -2.04 14.44 -6.06
C PRO A 160 -1.70 15.57 -5.08
N VAL A 161 -0.87 15.31 -4.05
CA VAL A 161 -0.41 16.37 -3.14
C VAL A 161 0.50 17.37 -3.86
N LEU A 162 1.44 16.89 -4.67
CA LEU A 162 2.30 17.73 -5.50
C LEU A 162 1.48 18.54 -6.51
N LYS A 163 0.53 17.92 -7.22
CA LYS A 163 -0.35 18.62 -8.17
C LYS A 163 -1.17 19.73 -7.54
N LYS A 164 -1.63 19.54 -6.30
CA LYS A 164 -2.40 20.55 -5.58
C LYS A 164 -1.52 21.70 -5.10
N ALA A 165 -0.26 21.41 -4.76
CA ALA A 165 0.65 22.37 -4.18
C ALA A 165 1.44 23.18 -5.21
N ALA A 166 1.90 22.54 -6.30
CA ALA A 166 2.75 23.17 -7.30
C ALA A 166 1.96 24.12 -8.21
N PRO A 167 2.62 25.14 -8.78
CA PRO A 167 2.04 26.00 -9.79
C PRO A 167 1.45 25.22 -10.97
N GLU A 168 0.41 25.78 -11.58
CA GLU A 168 -0.14 25.21 -12.81
C GLU A 168 0.94 25.17 -13.90
N GLY A 169 1.04 24.04 -14.60
CA GLY A 169 2.05 23.82 -15.64
C GLY A 169 3.40 23.30 -15.17
N THR A 170 3.62 23.05 -13.87
CA THR A 170 4.84 22.37 -13.39
C THR A 170 5.07 21.04 -14.12
N GLU A 171 6.30 20.82 -14.61
CA GLU A 171 6.67 19.57 -15.27
C GLU A 171 6.83 18.45 -14.23
N ILE A 172 5.89 17.50 -14.21
CA ILE A 172 5.89 16.37 -13.27
C ILE A 172 6.18 15.07 -14.02
N LYS A 173 7.31 14.43 -13.70
CA LYS A 173 7.68 13.08 -14.20
C LYS A 173 7.29 12.01 -13.18
N ARG A 174 6.65 10.96 -13.68
CA ARG A 174 6.12 9.86 -12.85
C ARG A 174 6.94 8.59 -13.01
N PHE A 175 7.45 8.07 -11.91
CA PHE A 175 8.19 6.81 -11.84
C PHE A 175 7.32 5.70 -11.28
N ASP A 176 7.76 4.45 -11.42
CA ASP A 176 6.94 3.29 -11.09
C ASP A 176 6.88 3.02 -9.59
N ASP A 177 7.93 3.37 -8.85
CA ASP A 177 8.08 3.12 -7.42
C ASP A 177 9.00 4.14 -6.71
N ASP A 178 9.14 3.98 -5.39
CA ASP A 178 9.94 4.86 -4.52
C ASP A 178 11.44 4.82 -4.92
N ALA A 179 11.99 3.64 -5.18
CA ALA A 179 13.39 3.45 -5.53
C ALA A 179 13.76 4.13 -6.85
N THR A 180 12.96 3.93 -7.91
CA THR A 180 13.13 4.55 -9.22
C THR A 180 12.97 6.06 -9.16
N THR A 181 12.11 6.59 -8.27
CA THR A 181 11.99 8.03 -8.03
C THR A 181 13.27 8.63 -7.45
N VAL A 182 13.86 7.99 -6.42
CA VAL A 182 15.12 8.46 -5.85
C VAL A 182 16.25 8.35 -6.87
N GLN A 183 16.32 7.26 -7.65
CA GLN A 183 17.34 7.10 -8.70
C GLN A 183 17.21 8.17 -9.80
N ALA A 184 16.00 8.59 -10.16
CA ALA A 184 15.79 9.67 -11.11
C ALA A 184 16.39 11.00 -10.63
N LEU A 185 16.30 11.28 -9.31
CA LEU A 185 16.98 12.45 -8.73
C LEU A 185 18.50 12.29 -8.82
N LEU A 186 19.03 11.14 -8.35
CA LEU A 186 20.47 10.92 -8.26
C LEU A 186 21.16 10.93 -9.63
N SER A 187 20.48 10.46 -10.67
CA SER A 187 20.94 10.48 -12.06
C SER A 187 20.74 11.82 -12.79
N GLY A 188 20.02 12.77 -12.19
CA GLY A 188 19.70 14.06 -12.79
C GLY A 188 18.62 14.03 -13.87
N GLN A 189 17.79 12.98 -13.92
CA GLN A 189 16.63 12.90 -14.81
C GLN A 189 15.52 13.89 -14.43
N VAL A 190 15.50 14.29 -13.14
CA VAL A 190 14.65 15.31 -12.53
C VAL A 190 15.50 16.20 -11.63
N ASP A 191 15.06 17.45 -11.42
CA ASP A 191 15.78 18.42 -10.59
C ASP A 191 15.45 18.28 -9.10
N ALA A 192 14.23 17.82 -8.80
CA ALA A 192 13.73 17.58 -7.46
C ALA A 192 12.76 16.40 -7.43
N ILE A 193 12.51 15.83 -6.26
CA ILE A 193 11.49 14.80 -6.04
C ILE A 193 10.60 15.14 -4.86
N VAL A 194 9.36 14.65 -4.91
CA VAL A 194 8.44 14.65 -3.77
C VAL A 194 8.26 13.22 -3.27
N GLY A 195 8.47 13.01 -1.98
CA GLY A 195 8.26 11.70 -1.37
C GLY A 195 8.39 11.67 0.15
N SER A 196 8.49 10.46 0.70
CA SER A 196 8.66 10.27 2.15
C SER A 196 9.94 10.97 2.64
N LEU A 197 9.88 11.52 3.86
CA LEU A 197 11.05 12.00 4.60
C LEU A 197 12.21 10.98 4.59
N THR A 198 11.89 9.68 4.57
CA THR A 198 12.88 8.59 4.57
C THR A 198 13.70 8.47 3.28
N TYR A 199 13.34 9.16 2.20
CA TYR A 199 14.19 9.26 1.00
C TYR A 199 15.58 9.83 1.34
N GLY A 200 15.69 10.66 2.38
CA GLY A 200 16.97 11.12 2.90
C GLY A 200 17.91 9.99 3.32
N LEU A 201 17.38 8.93 3.94
CA LEU A 201 18.17 7.76 4.34
C LEU A 201 18.70 6.98 3.13
N VAL A 202 17.91 6.92 2.05
CA VAL A 202 18.34 6.30 0.78
C VAL A 202 19.43 7.14 0.13
N ILE A 203 19.24 8.46 0.05
CA ILE A 203 20.24 9.40 -0.48
C ILE A 203 21.56 9.28 0.30
N GLU A 204 21.49 9.24 1.62
CA GLU A 204 22.65 9.06 2.50
C GLU A 204 23.38 7.74 2.24
N LYS A 205 22.65 6.63 2.19
CA LYS A 205 23.22 5.31 1.89
C LYS A 205 23.93 5.22 0.54
N THR A 206 23.53 6.04 -0.43
CA THR A 206 24.21 6.11 -1.75
C THR A 206 25.43 7.04 -1.77
N GLY A 207 25.83 7.62 -0.63
CA GLY A 207 26.96 8.54 -0.53
C GLY A 207 26.68 9.94 -1.11
N ASN A 208 25.40 10.32 -1.23
CA ASN A 208 24.99 11.58 -1.87
C ASN A 208 24.44 12.63 -0.89
N ALA A 209 24.62 12.43 0.42
CA ALA A 209 24.10 13.32 1.47
C ALA A 209 24.57 14.78 1.36
N GLU A 210 25.78 15.04 0.87
CA GLU A 210 26.28 16.42 0.68
C GLU A 210 25.68 17.11 -0.55
N LYS A 211 25.26 16.31 -1.56
CA LYS A 211 24.79 16.81 -2.85
C LYS A 211 23.30 17.10 -2.86
N TYR A 212 22.51 16.42 -2.03
CA TYR A 212 21.06 16.54 -2.00
C TYR A 212 20.55 16.69 -0.57
N ASN A 213 19.58 17.57 -0.38
CA ASN A 213 18.97 17.78 0.92
C ASN A 213 17.45 17.97 0.83
N ARG A 214 16.80 17.81 1.98
CA ARG A 214 15.40 18.17 2.16
C ARG A 214 15.27 19.69 2.05
N LYS A 215 14.35 20.16 1.22
CA LYS A 215 14.01 21.58 1.06
C LYS A 215 12.98 22.02 2.08
N TYR A 216 11.82 21.36 2.09
CA TYR A 216 10.77 21.62 3.07
C TYR A 216 9.82 20.43 3.20
N LYS A 217 8.96 20.48 4.23
CA LYS A 217 7.82 19.58 4.39
C LYS A 217 6.63 20.13 3.61
N LEU A 218 6.04 19.28 2.78
CA LEU A 218 4.88 19.58 1.96
C LEU A 218 3.57 19.26 2.69
N ALA A 219 3.50 18.13 3.41
CA ALA A 219 2.33 17.70 4.15
C ALA A 219 2.68 16.64 5.21
N ASP A 220 1.78 16.43 6.17
CA ASP A 220 1.79 15.26 7.04
C ASP A 220 1.49 13.98 6.25
N ASN A 221 2.08 12.86 6.67
CA ASN A 221 1.86 11.55 6.09
C ASN A 221 1.53 10.52 7.18
N PHE A 222 0.28 10.48 7.62
CA PHE A 222 -0.20 9.42 8.52
C PHE A 222 -0.39 8.12 7.73
N GLN A 223 0.17 7.03 8.24
CA GLN A 223 0.30 5.77 7.53
C GLN A 223 -0.47 4.65 8.25
N GLY A 224 -1.30 3.94 7.50
CA GLY A 224 -2.21 2.93 8.03
C GLY A 224 -2.07 1.58 7.33
N MET A 225 -2.36 0.53 8.09
CA MET A 225 -2.67 -0.78 7.54
C MET A 225 -4.08 -0.76 6.94
N ALA A 226 -4.39 -1.74 6.09
CA ALA A 226 -5.72 -1.82 5.50
C ALA A 226 -6.20 -3.25 5.33
N VAL A 227 -7.51 -3.42 5.52
CA VAL A 227 -8.28 -4.65 5.29
C VAL A 227 -9.39 -4.36 4.27
N ARG A 228 -10.06 -5.38 3.75
CA ARG A 228 -11.20 -5.17 2.86
C ARG A 228 -12.37 -4.54 3.64
N LYS A 229 -13.24 -3.82 2.92
CA LYS A 229 -14.49 -3.33 3.49
C LYS A 229 -15.34 -4.49 3.98
N GLY A 230 -15.97 -4.34 5.15
CA GLY A 230 -16.79 -5.37 5.78
C GLY A 230 -16.03 -6.38 6.66
N GLU A 231 -14.70 -6.36 6.69
CA GLU A 231 -13.89 -7.25 7.53
C GLU A 231 -13.77 -6.74 8.97
N GLN A 232 -14.91 -6.63 9.68
CA GLN A 232 -14.96 -6.02 11.01
C GLN A 232 -14.05 -6.74 12.02
N GLU A 233 -14.05 -8.08 12.03
CA GLU A 233 -13.25 -8.86 12.99
C GLU A 233 -11.74 -8.67 12.77
N MET A 234 -11.29 -8.63 11.51
CA MET A 234 -9.89 -8.31 11.19
C MET A 234 -9.54 -6.86 11.52
N LEU A 235 -10.44 -5.93 11.24
CA LEU A 235 -10.26 -4.52 11.60
C LEU A 235 -10.09 -4.36 13.11
N ASP A 236 -10.97 -4.97 13.90
CA ASP A 236 -10.95 -4.90 15.36
C ASP A 236 -9.67 -5.53 15.91
N PHE A 237 -9.27 -6.70 15.41
CA PHE A 237 -8.02 -7.36 15.76
C PHE A 237 -6.80 -6.46 15.48
N LEU A 238 -6.70 -5.86 14.30
CA LEU A 238 -5.56 -5.01 13.94
C LEU A 238 -5.59 -3.66 14.68
N ASN A 239 -6.76 -3.09 14.95
CA ASN A 239 -6.90 -1.88 15.77
C ASN A 239 -6.43 -2.12 17.22
N ASP A 240 -6.83 -3.27 17.79
CA ASP A 240 -6.38 -3.70 19.12
C ASP A 240 -4.87 -3.96 19.14
N PHE A 241 -4.33 -4.60 18.11
CA PHE A 241 -2.87 -4.75 17.92
C PHE A 241 -2.17 -3.39 17.95
N VAL A 242 -2.58 -2.42 17.12
CA VAL A 242 -1.94 -1.08 17.09
C VAL A 242 -2.03 -0.39 18.44
N THR A 243 -3.17 -0.52 19.13
CA THR A 243 -3.40 0.08 20.44
C THR A 243 -2.46 -0.52 21.50
N ARG A 244 -2.42 -1.85 21.62
CA ARG A 244 -1.56 -2.55 22.59
C ARG A 244 -0.08 -2.34 22.31
N ARG A 245 0.33 -2.45 21.05
CA ARG A 245 1.74 -2.31 20.64
C ARG A 245 2.24 -0.86 20.66
N THR A 246 1.32 0.09 20.66
CA THR A 246 1.61 1.49 21.03
C THR A 246 1.79 1.62 22.55
N ALA A 247 0.87 1.06 23.33
CA ALA A 247 0.89 1.19 24.79
C ALA A 247 2.10 0.50 25.45
N ASP A 248 2.58 -0.61 24.89
CA ASP A 248 3.75 -1.34 25.39
C ASP A 248 5.10 -0.80 24.85
N GLY A 249 5.07 0.20 23.96
CA GLY A 249 6.27 0.82 23.37
C GLY A 249 6.98 -0.01 22.29
N SER A 250 6.43 -1.17 21.89
CA SER A 250 7.05 -2.00 20.85
C SER A 250 7.06 -1.33 19.49
N LEU A 251 5.98 -0.66 19.08
CA LEU A 251 5.97 0.12 17.83
C LEU A 251 6.93 1.30 17.87
N ASP A 252 7.11 1.95 19.03
CA ASP A 252 8.07 3.05 19.20
C ASP A 252 9.51 2.55 19.04
N THR A 253 9.81 1.40 19.64
CA THR A 253 11.12 0.73 19.57
C THR A 253 11.47 0.35 18.14
N LEU A 254 10.54 -0.29 17.43
CA LEU A 254 10.71 -0.64 16.02
C LEU A 254 10.88 0.60 15.15
N TYR A 255 10.09 1.64 15.40
CA TYR A 255 10.16 2.88 14.62
C TYR A 255 11.50 3.57 14.83
N LYS A 256 12.00 3.62 16.07
CA LYS A 256 13.33 4.17 16.37
C LYS A 256 14.45 3.37 15.72
N LYS A 257 14.37 2.03 15.77
CA LYS A 257 15.34 1.12 15.14
C LYS A 257 15.46 1.38 13.63
N TRP A 258 14.34 1.48 12.94
CA TRP A 258 14.32 1.54 11.47
C TRP A 258 14.39 2.95 10.90
N ILE A 259 13.70 3.90 11.53
CA ILE A 259 13.56 5.27 11.02
C ILE A 259 14.58 6.21 11.66
N GLY A 260 15.14 5.86 12.82
CA GLY A 260 16.10 6.68 13.57
C GLY A 260 15.46 7.85 14.34
N LEU A 261 14.15 8.06 14.19
CA LEU A 261 13.38 9.13 14.82
C LEU A 261 12.45 8.56 15.88
N ASP A 262 11.98 9.43 16.78
CA ASP A 262 10.93 9.04 17.71
C ASP A 262 9.60 8.96 16.97
N ARG A 263 8.78 7.94 17.27
CA ARG A 263 7.49 7.78 16.61
C ARG A 263 6.57 8.94 16.98
N PRO A 264 5.99 9.66 16.00
CA PRO A 264 5.11 10.78 16.31
C PRO A 264 3.84 10.29 17.02
N LYS A 265 3.21 11.19 17.79
CA LYS A 265 1.87 10.92 18.32
C LYS A 265 0.89 10.83 17.16
N LEU A 266 0.20 9.70 17.06
CA LEU A 266 -0.71 9.43 15.96
C LEU A 266 -2.16 9.75 16.35
N PRO A 267 -2.95 10.30 15.43
CA PRO A 267 -4.34 10.62 15.71
C PRO A 267 -5.20 9.36 15.73
N THR A 268 -6.21 9.34 16.59
CA THR A 268 -7.25 8.28 16.60
C THR A 268 -8.46 8.66 15.75
N THR A 269 -8.50 9.89 15.24
CA THR A 269 -9.51 10.40 14.31
C THR A 269 -8.85 11.19 13.20
N LEU A 270 -9.31 11.01 11.96
CA LEU A 270 -8.89 11.80 10.80
C LEU A 270 -10.14 12.20 10.01
N GLU A 271 -10.15 13.42 9.49
CA GLU A 271 -11.27 13.94 8.72
C GLU A 271 -11.58 13.02 7.53
N GLY A 272 -12.84 12.61 7.39
CA GLY A 272 -13.28 11.74 6.31
C GLY A 272 -12.81 10.28 6.41
N ILE A 273 -12.29 9.85 7.56
CA ILE A 273 -11.84 8.47 7.81
C ILE A 273 -12.64 7.85 8.96
N ASP A 274 -13.28 6.72 8.69
CA ASP A 274 -13.86 5.85 9.72
C ASP A 274 -12.89 4.73 10.05
N PHE A 275 -12.28 4.75 11.24
CA PHE A 275 -11.44 3.68 11.76
C PHE A 275 -12.22 2.56 12.46
N THR A 276 -13.53 2.75 12.67
CA THR A 276 -14.37 1.80 13.39
C THR A 276 -15.03 0.76 12.49
N GLY A 277 -15.17 1.04 11.19
CA GLY A 277 -15.82 0.16 10.22
C GLY A 277 -17.35 0.13 10.32
N LYS A 278 -17.95 1.05 11.08
CA LYS A 278 -19.38 1.06 11.42
C LYS A 278 -20.23 2.00 10.56
N GLN A 279 -19.64 2.61 9.52
CA GLN A 279 -20.33 3.52 8.58
C GLN A 279 -20.72 2.85 7.26
#